data_AF-A0A137QJF6-F1
#
_entry.id   AF-A0A137QJF6-F1
#
_cell.length_a   1.000
_cell.length_b   1.000
_cell.length_c   1.000
_cell.angle_alpha   90.00
_cell.angle_beta   90.00
_cell.angle_gamma   90.00
#
_symmetry.space_group_name_H-M   'P 1'
#
loop_
_entity.id
_entity.type
_entity.pdbx_description
1 polymer ?
#
loop_
_entity_poly.entity_id
_entity_poly.type
_entity_poly.pdbx_seq_one_letter_code
_entity_poly.pdbx_strand_id
1 'polypeptide(L)'
;DIVDSQSSASAKCLINSSFQFSLASCSVQVAQSHAGVPVCQHCWHWGHSTHACRSQAPQCPQCSGPHSEAKHCLLTSYCHGNSMANPPVLATMERALCFHTAHCMNCSGNHSTSDQKCPYWQHYFDWDWLAQRAN
;
A
#
# COMPACT_ATOMS: atom_id res chain seq x y z
N ASP A 1 20.18 12.96 -2.19
CA ASP A 1 20.20 11.53 -1.82
C ASP A 1 21.56 11.22 -1.21
N ILE A 2 21.63 10.51 -0.08
CA ILE A 2 22.91 10.10 0.54
C ILE A 2 23.10 8.64 0.19
N VAL A 3 24.09 8.34 -0.65
CA VAL A 3 24.49 6.97 -0.93
C VAL A 3 25.24 6.45 0.29
N ASP A 4 24.70 5.44 0.95
CA ASP A 4 25.27 4.88 2.18
C ASP A 4 25.30 3.36 2.15
N SER A 5 26.20 2.81 2.96
CA SER A 5 26.33 1.37 3.20
C SER A 5 25.34 0.89 4.26
N GLN A 6 25.20 -0.43 4.43
CA GLN A 6 24.29 -1.04 5.41
C GLN A 6 24.55 -0.60 6.86
N SER A 7 25.76 -0.13 7.18
CA SER A 7 26.15 0.38 8.50
C SER A 7 25.75 1.85 8.74
N SER A 8 25.26 2.51 7.70
CA SER A 8 24.92 3.94 7.65
C SER A 8 26.04 4.87 8.11
N ALA A 9 27.30 4.51 7.85
CA ALA A 9 28.45 5.24 8.36
C ALA A 9 28.52 6.68 7.82
N SER A 10 28.21 6.88 6.54
CA SER A 10 28.27 8.19 5.89
C SER A 10 27.19 9.12 6.43
N ALA A 11 25.96 8.63 6.58
CA ALA A 11 24.87 9.41 7.16
C ALA A 11 25.16 9.79 8.62
N LYS A 12 25.69 8.86 9.42
CA LYS A 12 26.08 9.11 10.82
C LYS A 12 27.13 10.22 10.94
N CYS A 13 28.11 10.26 10.05
CA CYS A 13 29.13 11.32 10.04
C CYS A 13 28.57 12.69 9.64
N LEU A 14 27.51 12.73 8.84
CA LEU A 14 26.90 13.98 8.38
C LEU A 14 25.88 14.53 9.37
N ILE A 15 25.25 13.69 10.19
CA ILE A 15 24.31 14.15 11.23
C ILE A 15 25.03 15.13 12.18
N ASN A 16 24.40 16.29 12.44
CA ASN A 16 24.94 17.42 13.21
C ASN A 16 26.12 18.16 12.57
N SER A 17 26.50 17.80 11.34
CA SER A 17 27.41 18.62 10.54
C SER A 17 26.65 19.82 9.93
N SER A 18 27.38 20.88 9.61
CA SER A 18 26.87 22.02 8.84
C SER A 18 27.74 22.26 7.63
N PHE A 19 27.13 22.65 6.52
CA PHE A 19 27.85 23.08 5.33
C PHE A 19 27.32 24.44 4.85
N GLN A 20 28.15 25.19 4.13
CA GLN A 20 27.69 26.41 3.49
C GLN A 20 27.05 26.10 2.15
N PHE A 21 25.85 26.65 1.95
CA PHE A 21 25.17 26.68 0.68
C PHE A 21 24.96 28.15 0.30
N SER A 22 25.77 28.64 -0.64
CA SER A 22 25.86 30.08 -0.95
C SER A 22 26.20 30.89 0.32
N LEU A 23 25.38 31.88 0.68
CA LEU A 23 25.55 32.71 1.87
C LEU A 23 24.90 32.11 3.14
N ALA A 24 24.25 30.95 3.04
CA ALA A 24 23.55 30.33 4.16
C ALA A 24 24.34 29.15 4.75
N SER A 25 24.30 29.01 6.07
CA SER A 25 24.75 27.79 6.76
C SER A 25 23.57 26.84 6.89
N CYS A 26 23.73 25.62 6.40
CA CYS A 26 22.72 24.57 6.46
C CYS A 26 23.20 23.47 7.41
N SER A 27 22.42 23.19 8.46
CA SER A 27 22.69 22.07 9.38
C SER A 27 21.98 20.80 8.92
N VAL A 28 22.71 19.69 8.91
CA VAL A 28 22.14 18.35 8.67
C VAL A 28 21.58 17.83 9.99
N GLN A 29 20.29 17.52 10.01
CA GLN A 29 19.60 16.95 11.16
C GLN A 29 19.05 15.57 10.82
N VAL A 30 18.89 14.74 11.85
CA VAL A 30 18.16 13.48 11.73
C VAL A 30 16.70 13.82 11.45
N ALA A 31 16.18 13.35 10.32
CA ALA A 31 14.74 13.35 10.11
C ALA A 31 14.13 12.34 11.08
N GLN A 32 13.11 12.75 11.83
CA GLN A 32 12.36 11.82 12.67
C GLN A 32 11.77 10.73 11.77
N SER A 33 12.11 9.47 12.06
CA SER A 33 11.59 8.32 11.33
C SER A 33 10.11 8.15 11.69
N HIS A 34 9.24 8.84 10.96
CA HIS A 34 7.82 8.51 10.97
C HIS A 34 7.63 7.29 10.07
N ALA A 35 8.00 6.11 10.58
CA ALA A 35 7.58 4.87 9.93
C ALA A 35 6.06 4.84 10.02
N GLY A 36 5.39 5.14 8.90
CA GLY A 36 3.94 5.06 8.87
C GLY A 36 3.50 3.62 9.06
N VAL A 37 2.22 3.47 9.39
CA VAL A 37 1.66 2.17 9.75
C VAL A 37 1.74 1.23 8.56
N PRO A 38 2.30 0.03 8.68
CA PRO A 38 2.36 -0.88 7.54
C PRO A 38 0.94 -1.29 7.09
N VAL A 39 0.74 -1.29 5.77
CA VAL A 39 -0.35 -2.04 5.14
C VAL A 39 0.17 -3.42 4.77
N CYS A 40 -0.49 -4.45 5.30
CA CYS A 40 -0.10 -5.83 5.08
C CYS A 40 -0.26 -6.20 3.59
N GLN A 41 0.77 -6.70 2.92
CA GLN A 41 0.67 -7.09 1.51
C GLN A 41 -0.03 -8.45 1.30
N HIS A 42 -0.38 -9.13 2.39
CA HIS A 42 -1.08 -10.41 2.35
C HIS A 42 -2.59 -10.25 2.50
N CYS A 43 -3.07 -9.54 3.53
CA CYS A 43 -4.49 -9.29 3.76
C CYS A 43 -4.93 -7.85 3.48
N TRP A 44 -4.01 -6.94 3.13
CA TRP A 44 -4.26 -5.52 2.87
C TRP A 44 -4.94 -4.73 3.98
N HIS A 45 -4.98 -5.26 5.19
CA HIS A 45 -5.33 -4.49 6.38
C HIS A 45 -4.14 -3.64 6.84
N TRP A 46 -4.46 -2.44 7.32
CA TRP A 46 -3.50 -1.59 8.03
C TRP A 46 -3.25 -2.11 9.44
N GLY A 47 -2.10 -1.76 10.03
CA GLY A 47 -1.81 -2.00 11.43
C GLY A 47 -0.80 -3.12 11.69
N HIS A 48 -0.44 -3.91 10.68
CA HIS A 48 0.56 -4.96 10.82
C HIS A 48 1.37 -5.19 9.55
N SER A 49 2.59 -5.71 9.73
CA SER A 49 3.45 -6.09 8.61
C SER A 49 3.00 -7.43 8.02
N THR A 50 3.34 -7.67 6.76
CA THR A 50 3.09 -8.95 6.08
C THR A 50 3.63 -10.15 6.86
N HIS A 51 4.77 -10.00 7.54
CA HIS A 51 5.37 -11.06 8.35
C HIS A 51 4.59 -11.40 9.63
N ALA A 52 3.85 -10.44 10.19
CA ALA A 52 3.02 -10.63 11.37
C ALA A 52 1.58 -11.07 11.00
N CYS A 53 1.28 -11.20 9.71
CA CYS A 53 -0.07 -11.53 9.23
C CYS A 53 -0.45 -12.97 9.61
N ARG A 54 -1.69 -13.15 10.05
CA ARG A 54 -2.27 -14.46 10.41
C ARG A 54 -3.32 -14.95 9.40
N SER A 55 -3.55 -14.21 8.31
CA SER A 55 -4.46 -14.65 7.25
C SER A 55 -3.94 -15.93 6.61
N GLN A 56 -4.84 -16.87 6.32
CA GLN A 56 -4.49 -18.17 5.73
C GLN A 56 -4.26 -18.08 4.22
N ALA A 57 -4.83 -17.07 3.56
CA ALA A 57 -4.74 -16.87 2.13
C ALA A 57 -4.46 -15.40 1.80
N PRO A 58 -3.75 -15.13 0.68
CA PRO A 58 -3.61 -13.77 0.19
C PRO A 58 -4.97 -13.24 -0.24
N GLN A 59 -5.20 -11.96 0.03
CA GLN A 59 -6.38 -11.24 -0.40
C GLN A 59 -6.05 -10.29 -1.55
N CYS A 60 -7.02 -10.11 -2.42
CA CYS A 60 -6.89 -9.22 -3.54
C CYS A 60 -7.22 -7.78 -3.11
N PRO A 61 -6.36 -6.77 -3.35
CA PRO A 61 -6.63 -5.39 -2.95
C PRO A 61 -7.83 -4.76 -3.69
N GLN A 62 -8.17 -5.32 -4.87
CA GLN A 62 -9.25 -4.85 -5.73
C GLN A 62 -10.62 -5.40 -5.32
N CYS A 63 -10.72 -6.70 -5.03
CA CYS A 63 -12.00 -7.37 -4.80
C CYS A 63 -12.14 -8.05 -3.44
N SER A 64 -11.12 -7.97 -2.58
CA SER A 64 -11.08 -8.66 -1.27
C SER A 64 -11.15 -10.19 -1.33
N GLY A 65 -11.13 -10.81 -2.52
CA GLY A 65 -11.20 -12.25 -2.72
C GLY A 65 -9.90 -13.00 -2.33
N PRO A 66 -9.96 -14.33 -2.07
CA PRO A 66 -8.85 -15.15 -1.58
C PRO A 66 -7.82 -15.50 -2.67
N HIS A 67 -7.27 -14.48 -3.31
CA HIS A 67 -6.23 -14.59 -4.32
C HIS A 67 -5.32 -13.36 -4.30
N SER A 68 -4.10 -13.52 -4.82
CA SER A 68 -3.20 -12.37 -5.01
C SER A 68 -3.64 -11.50 -6.18
N GLU A 69 -3.22 -10.23 -6.19
CA GLU A 69 -3.44 -9.31 -7.31
C GLU A 69 -2.97 -9.89 -8.65
N ALA A 70 -1.80 -10.55 -8.67
CA ALA A 70 -1.27 -11.18 -9.88
C ALA A 70 -2.17 -12.27 -10.47
N LYS A 71 -2.95 -12.97 -9.64
CA LYS A 71 -3.88 -14.01 -10.08
C LYS A 71 -5.30 -13.47 -10.27
N HIS A 72 -5.51 -12.17 -10.13
CA HIS A 72 -6.84 -11.56 -10.18
C HIS A 72 -7.56 -11.84 -11.50
N CYS A 73 -6.91 -11.59 -12.64
CA CYS A 73 -7.47 -11.85 -13.97
C CYS A 73 -7.61 -13.35 -14.29
N LEU A 74 -6.87 -14.23 -13.59
CA LEU A 74 -6.85 -15.68 -13.85
C LEU A 74 -7.91 -16.44 -13.06
N LEU A 75 -8.24 -15.99 -11.84
CA LEU A 75 -9.07 -16.75 -10.89
C LEU A 75 -10.48 -16.20 -10.71
N THR A 76 -10.74 -14.95 -11.08
CA THR A 76 -12.08 -14.38 -10.92
C THR A 76 -12.90 -14.67 -12.17
N SER A 77 -13.91 -15.53 -12.04
CA SER A 77 -14.93 -15.76 -13.07
C SER A 77 -15.70 -14.49 -13.46
N TYR A 78 -15.63 -13.45 -12.62
CA TYR A 78 -16.18 -12.12 -12.88
C TYR A 78 -15.32 -11.25 -13.81
N CYS A 79 -14.00 -11.43 -13.82
CA CYS A 79 -13.09 -10.71 -14.73
C CYS A 79 -12.70 -11.57 -15.94
N HIS A 80 -12.97 -12.88 -15.88
CA HIS A 80 -13.07 -13.72 -17.06
C HIS A 80 -14.27 -13.23 -17.86
N GLY A 81 -14.03 -12.54 -18.97
CA GLY A 81 -15.11 -12.10 -19.84
C GLY A 81 -16.08 -13.23 -20.13
N ASN A 82 -17.36 -13.01 -19.83
CA ASN A 82 -18.40 -13.96 -20.15
C ASN A 82 -18.95 -13.64 -21.55
N SER A 83 -18.37 -14.28 -22.57
CA SER A 83 -18.86 -14.20 -23.96
C SER A 83 -20.28 -14.74 -24.13
N MET A 84 -20.81 -15.47 -23.14
CA MET A 84 -22.16 -16.02 -23.11
C MET A 84 -23.15 -15.18 -22.29
N ALA A 85 -22.71 -14.10 -21.63
CA ALA A 85 -23.61 -13.16 -20.96
C ALA A 85 -24.39 -12.30 -21.96
N ASN A 86 -25.54 -11.75 -21.55
CA ASN A 86 -26.32 -10.81 -22.34
C ASN A 86 -26.44 -9.48 -21.57
N PRO A 87 -25.69 -8.42 -21.93
CA PRO A 87 -24.73 -8.35 -23.04
C PRO A 87 -23.42 -9.12 -22.79
N PRO A 88 -22.69 -9.53 -23.84
CA PRO A 88 -21.41 -10.23 -23.69
C PRO A 88 -20.40 -9.38 -22.94
N VAL A 89 -19.79 -9.94 -21.90
CA VAL A 89 -18.72 -9.28 -21.15
C VAL A 89 -17.39 -9.68 -21.81
N LEU A 90 -16.70 -8.71 -22.43
CA LEU A 90 -15.40 -8.97 -23.07
C LEU A 90 -14.37 -9.37 -22.02
N ALA A 91 -13.49 -10.33 -22.37
CA ALA A 91 -12.35 -10.66 -21.53
C ALA A 91 -11.44 -9.44 -21.50
N THR A 92 -11.41 -8.79 -20.33
CA THR A 92 -10.66 -7.58 -20.09
C THR A 92 -9.18 -7.88 -20.35
N MET A 93 -8.63 -7.34 -21.45
CA MET A 93 -7.19 -7.43 -21.75
C MET A 93 -6.37 -7.02 -20.53
N GLU A 94 -5.23 -7.65 -20.34
CA GLU A 94 -4.25 -7.38 -19.30
C GLU A 94 -4.09 -5.86 -19.07
N ARG A 95 -4.53 -5.37 -17.89
CA ARG A 95 -4.68 -3.96 -17.42
C ARG A 95 -6.02 -3.24 -17.60
N ALA A 96 -7.00 -3.77 -18.32
CA ALA A 96 -8.30 -3.12 -18.37
C ALA A 96 -9.05 -3.32 -17.03
N LEU A 97 -9.89 -2.33 -16.68
CA LEU A 97 -10.56 -2.25 -15.39
C LEU A 97 -11.48 -3.44 -15.19
N CYS A 98 -11.41 -4.07 -14.01
CA CYS A 98 -12.32 -5.13 -13.63
C CYS A 98 -13.75 -4.56 -13.59
N PHE A 99 -14.73 -5.27 -14.18
CA PHE A 99 -16.11 -4.78 -14.30
C PHE A 99 -16.85 -4.70 -12.97
N HIS A 100 -16.32 -5.31 -11.91
CA HIS A 100 -16.87 -5.17 -10.58
C HIS A 100 -16.25 -3.94 -9.88
N THR A 101 -17.06 -3.25 -9.10
CA THR A 101 -16.59 -2.14 -8.26
C THR A 101 -15.53 -2.65 -7.29
N ALA A 102 -14.43 -1.92 -7.14
CA ALA A 102 -13.41 -2.26 -6.16
C ALA A 102 -13.99 -2.12 -4.74
N HIS A 103 -13.56 -2.97 -3.83
CA HIS A 103 -14.02 -2.96 -2.44
C HIS A 103 -12.83 -2.86 -1.48
N CYS A 104 -12.81 -1.79 -0.69
CA CYS A 104 -11.76 -1.51 0.27
C CYS A 104 -11.99 -2.30 1.56
N MET A 105 -11.02 -3.13 1.97
CA MET A 105 -11.16 -3.95 3.19
C MET A 105 -11.07 -3.15 4.49
N ASN A 106 -10.63 -1.90 4.44
CA ASN A 106 -10.42 -1.08 5.62
C ASN A 106 -11.60 -0.13 5.91
N CYS A 107 -12.18 0.48 4.88
CA CYS A 107 -13.31 1.40 5.05
C CYS A 107 -14.60 0.95 4.34
N SER A 108 -14.60 -0.23 3.72
CA SER A 108 -15.73 -0.78 2.93
C SER A 108 -16.20 0.13 1.79
N GLY A 109 -15.33 1.05 1.35
CA GLY A 109 -15.61 1.97 0.26
C GLY A 109 -15.43 1.34 -1.12
N ASN A 110 -16.02 1.99 -2.12
CA ASN A 110 -15.97 1.60 -3.54
C ASN A 110 -14.65 2.00 -4.21
N HIS A 111 -13.52 1.57 -3.64
CA HIS A 111 -12.17 1.84 -4.16
C HIS A 111 -11.21 0.70 -3.77
N SER A 112 -10.06 0.61 -4.45
CA SER A 112 -9.01 -0.33 -4.10
C SER A 112 -8.44 -0.01 -2.72
N THR A 113 -8.05 -1.03 -1.98
CA THR A 113 -7.41 -0.85 -0.67
C THR A 113 -6.12 -0.02 -0.72
N SER A 114 -5.45 0.02 -1.87
CA SER A 114 -4.26 0.83 -2.15
C SER A 114 -4.54 2.25 -2.63
N ASP A 115 -5.82 2.67 -2.74
CA ASP A 115 -6.18 4.01 -3.21
C ASP A 115 -5.83 5.07 -2.15
N GLN A 116 -5.19 6.16 -2.59
CA GLN A 116 -4.83 7.29 -1.74
C GLN A 116 -6.05 8.07 -1.23
N LYS A 117 -7.22 7.86 -1.84
CA LYS A 117 -8.51 8.37 -1.37
C LYS A 117 -9.03 7.65 -0.12
N CYS A 118 -8.47 6.49 0.22
CA CYS A 118 -8.87 5.75 1.41
C CYS A 118 -8.53 6.57 2.67
N PRO A 119 -9.46 6.74 3.63
CA PRO A 119 -9.18 7.44 4.89
C PRO A 119 -7.96 6.86 5.64
N TYR A 120 -7.75 5.54 5.55
CA TYR A 120 -6.60 4.90 6.18
C TYR A 120 -5.26 5.34 5.56
N TRP A 121 -5.24 5.64 4.25
CA TRP A 121 -4.05 6.20 3.60
C TRP A 121 -3.80 7.64 4.06
N GLN A 122 -4.86 8.44 4.21
CA GLN A 122 -4.74 9.82 4.71
C GLN A 122 -4.19 9.87 6.14
N HIS A 123 -4.52 8.86 6.94
CA HIS A 123 -4.02 8.68 8.31
C HIS A 123 -2.81 7.74 8.40
N TYR A 124 -2.05 7.55 7.32
CA TYR A 124 -0.91 6.62 7.28
C TYR A 124 0.12 6.81 8.41
N PHE A 125 0.35 8.05 8.83
CA PHE A 125 1.29 8.38 9.92
C PHE A 125 0.64 8.46 11.32
N ASP A 126 -0.67 8.27 11.42
CA ASP A 126 -1.44 8.43 12.65
C ASP A 126 -1.74 7.06 13.27
N TRP A 127 -0.80 6.61 14.11
CA TRP A 127 -0.89 5.33 14.81
C TRP A 127 -2.10 5.25 15.74
N ASP A 128 -2.43 6.33 16.44
CA ASP A 128 -3.54 6.35 17.40
C ASP A 128 -4.89 6.23 16.69
N TRP A 129 -5.07 6.94 15.57
CA TRP A 129 -6.26 6.84 14.74
C TRP A 129 -6.43 5.44 14.15
N LEU A 130 -5.34 4.84 13.68
CA LEU A 130 -5.36 3.48 13.11
C LEU A 130 -5.59 2.40 14.17
N ALA A 131 -5.01 2.55 15.36
CA ALA A 131 -5.20 1.61 16.47
C ALA A 131 -6.66 1.58 16.97
N GLN A 132 -7.37 2.71 16.95
CA GLN A 132 -8.80 2.77 17.31
C GLN A 132 -9.71 2.06 16.29
N ARG A 133 -9.21 1.78 15.09
CA ARG A 133 -9.98 1.25 13.96
C ARG A 133 -9.49 -0.10 13.44
N ALA A 134 -8.39 -0.62 14.00
CA ALA A 134 -7.92 -1.98 13.77
C ALA A 134 -8.66 -2.90 14.74
N ASN A 135 -9.69 -3.59 14.26
CA ASN A 135 -10.44 -4.62 14.97
C ASN A 135 -10.11 -5.99 14.39
#